data_AF-L0E1A9-F1
#
_entry.id   AF-L0E1A9-F1
#
_cell.length_a   1.000
_cell.length_b   1.000
_cell.length_c   1.000
_cell.angle_alpha   90.00
_cell.angle_beta   90.00
_cell.angle_gamma   90.00
#
_symmetry.space_group_name_H-M   'P 1'
#
loop_
_entity.id
_entity.type
_entity.pdbx_description
1 polymer ?
#
loop_
_entity_poly.entity_id
_entity_poly.type
_entity_poly.pdbx_seq_one_letter_code
_entity_poly.pdbx_strand_id
1 'polypeptide(L)'
;MEFFWTTLVLAGLVFLLAPGFVRYAILPSAAPDPIIGGRRLLPWAGVGMLAAGTVGDVLQVIWTALGTLDPEMTSAYLTETRHGRISLSRLGLLVAFLAAWRLLPRRAGWAAHAFFGAALVLSVSLTSHAAGDGRHLLVAADAVHLAAVAAWVGTVVCLALMPVWNRKPAPAWLPEAMRRTSAVGLAGVIAILVTGTYGIWSHFWSPAQVLGTPYGQALLLKLFLVALILGIAALNRWALVPGAARTGTATRLGWSIRVEAGLLILALVAAGYYVTRSPPGAPSSLLDPVELAEQLGPYRIDVAFVPADPGFRLQLDVTDLEAVPLATDPGVHLVLDMTDHRMVPLRPAVERIGPGQYRARDVFTMPGRWQARLQVGDETMLLFLDARP
;
A
#
# COMPACT_ATOMS: atom_id res chain seq x y z
N MET A 1 -0.06 -7.61 -11.19
CA MET A 1 1.40 -7.72 -10.99
C MET A 1 1.94 -6.67 -10.04
N GLU A 2 1.27 -5.52 -9.84
CA GLU A 2 1.78 -4.40 -8.98
C GLU A 2 2.07 -4.84 -7.54
N PHE A 3 1.24 -5.74 -7.02
CA PHE A 3 1.40 -6.34 -5.69
C PHE A 3 2.81 -6.92 -5.50
N PHE A 4 3.30 -7.67 -6.48
CA PHE A 4 4.56 -8.40 -6.37
C PHE A 4 5.74 -7.44 -6.20
N TRP A 5 5.83 -6.40 -7.05
CA TRP A 5 6.91 -5.42 -6.98
C TRP A 5 6.85 -4.58 -5.72
N THR A 6 5.65 -4.18 -5.30
CA THR A 6 5.43 -3.45 -4.04
C THR A 6 5.90 -4.27 -2.84
N THR A 7 5.53 -5.56 -2.78
CA THR A 7 5.99 -6.46 -1.73
C THR A 7 7.50 -6.63 -1.74
N LEU A 8 8.13 -6.72 -2.91
CA LEU A 8 9.60 -6.79 -3.01
C LEU A 8 10.27 -5.50 -2.50
N VAL A 9 9.75 -4.32 -2.82
CA VAL A 9 10.25 -3.05 -2.28
C VAL A 9 10.14 -3.02 -0.76
N LEU A 10 8.96 -3.33 -0.22
CA LEU A 10 8.72 -3.30 1.22
C LEU A 10 9.58 -4.32 1.97
N ALA A 11 9.58 -5.58 1.56
CA ALA A 11 10.40 -6.62 2.19
C ALA A 11 11.90 -6.37 1.99
N GLY A 12 12.29 -5.86 0.82
CA GLY A 12 13.67 -5.47 0.53
C GLY A 12 14.17 -4.40 1.50
N LEU A 13 13.36 -3.37 1.76
CA LEU A 13 13.66 -2.32 2.73
C LEU A 13 13.82 -2.89 4.15
N VAL A 14 12.89 -3.75 4.60
CA VAL A 14 12.98 -4.41 5.91
C VAL A 14 14.26 -5.21 6.03
N PHE A 15 14.57 -6.07 5.06
CA PHE A 15 15.73 -6.96 5.11
C PHE A 15 17.06 -6.23 4.97
N LEU A 16 17.09 -5.11 4.23
CA LEU A 16 18.26 -4.25 4.10
C LEU A 16 18.60 -3.55 5.41
N LEU A 17 17.60 -2.97 6.09
CA LEU A 17 17.82 -2.13 7.26
C LEU A 17 17.96 -2.93 8.57
N ALA A 18 17.34 -4.11 8.65
CA ALA A 18 17.27 -4.91 9.87
C ALA A 18 18.64 -5.24 10.50
N PRO A 19 19.67 -5.72 9.77
CA PRO A 19 20.93 -6.12 10.39
C PRO A 19 21.66 -4.95 11.05
N GLY A 20 21.68 -3.79 10.41
CA GLY A 20 22.28 -2.57 10.97
C GLY A 20 21.48 -2.07 12.16
N PHE A 21 20.15 -2.05 12.07
CA PHE A 21 19.29 -1.65 13.19
C PHE A 21 19.49 -2.56 14.41
N VAL A 22 19.51 -3.88 14.23
CA VAL A 22 19.78 -4.83 15.32
C VAL A 22 21.18 -4.64 15.90
N ARG A 23 22.19 -4.39 15.07
CA ARG A 23 23.56 -4.11 15.52
C ARG A 23 23.64 -2.86 16.39
N TYR A 24 23.01 -1.76 15.97
CA TYR A 24 23.19 -0.46 16.59
C TYR A 24 22.19 -0.16 17.71
N ALA A 25 20.95 -0.64 17.61
CA ALA A 25 19.88 -0.33 18.56
C ALA A 25 19.55 -1.48 19.53
N ILE A 26 19.70 -2.75 19.10
CA ILE A 26 19.21 -3.89 19.88
C ILE A 26 20.33 -4.61 20.63
N LEU A 27 21.44 -4.93 19.96
CA LEU A 27 22.53 -5.67 20.58
C LEU A 27 23.39 -4.75 21.45
N PRO A 28 23.75 -5.18 22.68
CA PRO A 28 24.73 -4.45 23.47
C PRO A 28 26.13 -4.62 22.88
N SER A 29 27.06 -3.72 23.23
CA SER A 29 28.46 -3.76 22.78
C SER A 29 29.19 -5.07 23.13
N ALA A 30 28.74 -5.78 24.16
CA ALA A 30 29.26 -7.08 24.57
C ALA A 30 28.82 -8.25 23.67
N ALA A 31 27.89 -8.05 22.72
CA ALA A 31 27.44 -9.09 21.82
C ALA A 31 28.51 -9.40 20.74
N PRO A 32 28.90 -10.67 20.52
CA PRO A 32 29.93 -11.01 19.54
C PRO A 32 29.54 -10.65 18.08
N ASP A 33 30.46 -10.00 17.36
CA ASP A 33 30.36 -9.71 15.91
C ASP A 33 29.97 -10.93 15.02
N PRO A 34 30.44 -12.19 15.26
CA PRO A 34 30.06 -13.34 14.43
C PRO A 34 28.59 -13.77 14.54
N ILE A 35 27.82 -13.29 15.53
CA ILE A 35 26.36 -13.49 15.59
C ILE A 35 25.66 -12.75 14.45
N ILE A 36 26.26 -11.65 13.98
CA ILE A 36 25.87 -10.87 12.80
C ILE A 36 26.41 -11.53 11.52
N GLY A 37 27.59 -12.18 11.60
CA GLY A 37 28.31 -12.76 10.47
C GLY A 37 27.60 -13.90 9.71
N GLY A 38 26.76 -14.71 10.36
CA GLY A 38 25.96 -15.75 9.72
C GLY A 38 24.76 -15.24 8.90
N ARG A 39 24.55 -13.92 8.86
CA ARG A 39 23.39 -13.26 8.24
C ARG A 39 23.77 -12.36 7.08
N ARG A 40 24.99 -12.53 6.55
CA ARG A 40 25.48 -11.74 5.41
C ARG A 40 24.50 -11.75 4.25
N LEU A 41 23.73 -12.82 4.08
CA LEU A 41 22.76 -12.97 2.99
C LEU A 41 21.51 -12.08 3.14
N LEU A 42 21.07 -11.74 4.35
CA LEU A 42 19.83 -10.97 4.54
C LEU A 42 19.91 -9.54 3.96
N PRO A 43 20.96 -8.73 4.21
CA PRO A 43 21.05 -7.41 3.58
C PRO A 43 21.22 -7.52 2.07
N TRP A 44 21.91 -8.56 1.55
CA TRP A 44 22.01 -8.77 0.10
C TRP A 44 20.68 -9.18 -0.54
N ALA A 45 19.89 -10.02 0.14
CA ALA A 45 18.52 -10.28 -0.26
C ALA A 45 17.71 -8.97 -0.24
N GLY A 46 17.89 -8.14 0.78
CA GLY A 46 17.30 -6.80 0.87
C GLY A 46 17.64 -5.90 -0.32
N VAL A 47 18.93 -5.83 -0.69
CA VAL A 47 19.42 -5.11 -1.88
C VAL A 47 18.73 -5.65 -3.15
N GLY A 48 18.77 -6.97 -3.35
CA GLY A 48 18.20 -7.60 -4.54
C GLY A 48 16.70 -7.36 -4.66
N MET A 49 15.96 -7.55 -3.57
CA MET A 49 14.51 -7.33 -3.53
C MET A 49 14.14 -5.86 -3.72
N LEU A 50 14.86 -4.92 -3.09
CA LEU A 50 14.59 -3.49 -3.25
C LEU A 50 14.90 -3.00 -4.67
N ALA A 51 16.03 -3.43 -5.24
CA ALA A 51 16.42 -3.08 -6.60
C ALA A 51 15.46 -3.71 -7.63
N ALA A 52 15.22 -5.02 -7.56
CA ALA A 52 14.31 -5.71 -8.46
C ALA A 52 12.87 -5.22 -8.31
N GLY A 53 12.41 -4.96 -7.08
CA GLY A 53 11.13 -4.34 -6.79
C GLY A 53 10.99 -2.97 -7.46
N THR A 54 11.98 -2.10 -7.30
CA THR A 54 11.95 -0.73 -7.87
C THR A 54 12.01 -0.74 -9.39
N VAL A 55 12.88 -1.56 -9.98
CA VAL A 55 13.00 -1.70 -11.44
C VAL A 55 11.73 -2.32 -12.02
N GLY A 56 11.24 -3.40 -11.41
CA GLY A 56 10.04 -4.10 -11.87
C GLY A 56 8.78 -3.24 -11.77
N ASP A 57 8.67 -2.42 -10.72
CA ASP A 57 7.59 -1.43 -10.57
C ASP A 57 7.58 -0.42 -11.73
N VAL A 58 8.73 0.21 -12.01
CA VAL A 58 8.88 1.15 -13.15
C VAL A 58 8.55 0.46 -14.48
N LEU A 59 9.15 -0.71 -14.74
CA LEU A 59 8.91 -1.43 -15.99
C LEU A 59 7.44 -1.82 -16.14
N GLN A 60 6.78 -2.21 -15.04
CA GLN A 60 5.38 -2.52 -15.09
C GLN A 60 4.54 -1.27 -15.37
N VAL A 61 4.83 -0.13 -14.75
CA VAL A 61 4.10 1.11 -15.03
C VAL A 61 4.23 1.51 -16.49
N ILE A 62 5.45 1.51 -17.04
CA ILE A 62 5.71 1.82 -18.45
C ILE A 62 4.97 0.84 -19.36
N TRP A 63 5.10 -0.47 -19.12
CA TRP A 63 4.43 -1.50 -19.91
C TRP A 63 2.91 -1.34 -19.89
N THR A 64 2.34 -1.07 -18.72
CA THR A 64 0.88 -0.92 -18.58
C THR A 64 0.39 0.39 -19.18
N ALA A 65 1.21 1.44 -19.23
CA ALA A 65 0.87 2.73 -19.82
C ALA A 65 0.96 2.72 -21.35
N LEU A 66 2.02 2.11 -21.90
CA LEU A 66 2.42 2.25 -23.30
C LEU A 66 2.30 0.96 -24.11
N GLY A 67 2.15 -0.20 -23.46
CA GLY A 67 2.16 -1.51 -24.10
C GLY A 67 3.51 -1.95 -24.67
N THR A 68 4.56 -1.13 -24.49
CA THR A 68 5.91 -1.36 -25.03
C THR A 68 6.96 -0.84 -24.04
N LEU A 69 8.22 -1.31 -24.18
CA LEU A 69 9.38 -0.81 -23.45
C LEU A 69 10.36 -0.15 -24.42
N ASP A 70 9.92 0.96 -25.02
CA ASP A 70 10.79 1.76 -25.88
C ASP A 70 11.85 2.53 -25.04
N PRO A 71 13.14 2.56 -25.43
CA PRO A 71 14.18 3.25 -24.67
C PRO A 71 13.99 4.76 -24.53
N GLU A 72 13.48 5.44 -25.55
CA GLU A 72 13.27 6.89 -25.55
C GLU A 72 12.13 7.23 -24.59
N MET A 73 11.01 6.51 -24.69
CA MET A 73 9.88 6.67 -23.77
C MET A 73 10.23 6.28 -22.33
N THR A 74 11.06 5.25 -22.14
CA THR A 74 11.55 4.84 -20.82
C THR A 74 12.42 5.94 -20.20
N SER A 75 13.30 6.56 -21.01
CA SER A 75 14.13 7.68 -20.57
C SER A 75 13.27 8.90 -20.20
N ALA A 76 12.31 9.27 -21.05
CA ALA A 76 11.36 10.34 -20.77
C ALA A 76 10.59 10.07 -19.48
N TYR A 77 10.05 8.86 -19.31
CA TYR A 77 9.35 8.47 -18.09
C TYR A 77 10.23 8.63 -16.85
N LEU A 78 11.46 8.13 -16.88
CA LEU A 78 12.38 8.17 -15.75
C LEU A 78 12.83 9.58 -15.36
N THR A 79 12.94 10.49 -16.34
CA THR A 79 13.50 11.83 -16.14
C THR A 79 12.43 12.91 -15.95
N GLU A 80 11.27 12.77 -16.59
CA GLU A 80 10.21 13.78 -16.58
C GLU A 80 9.16 13.48 -15.52
N THR A 81 8.88 12.21 -15.22
CA THR A 81 7.86 11.87 -14.22
C THR A 81 8.41 11.92 -12.80
N ARG A 82 7.56 12.38 -11.87
CA ARG A 82 7.87 12.38 -10.44
C ARG A 82 8.17 10.96 -9.93
N HIS A 83 7.37 9.98 -10.33
CA HIS A 83 7.57 8.58 -9.94
C HIS A 83 8.93 8.05 -10.43
N GLY A 84 9.24 8.21 -11.72
CA GLY A 84 10.52 7.80 -12.31
C GLY A 84 11.73 8.40 -11.61
N ARG A 85 11.71 9.72 -11.35
CA ARG A 85 12.79 10.42 -10.63
C ARG A 85 13.00 9.92 -9.20
N ILE A 86 11.91 9.62 -8.47
CA ILE A 86 12.01 9.07 -7.12
C ILE A 86 12.55 7.64 -7.15
N SER A 87 12.13 6.82 -8.12
CA SER A 87 12.63 5.45 -8.30
C SER A 87 14.13 5.44 -8.64
N LEU A 88 14.62 6.34 -9.50
CA LEU A 88 16.05 6.55 -9.74
C LEU A 88 16.78 6.99 -8.46
N SER A 89 16.22 7.97 -7.75
CA SER A 89 16.81 8.47 -6.49
C SER A 89 16.92 7.36 -5.46
N ARG A 90 15.94 6.45 -5.36
CA ARG A 90 15.96 5.29 -4.48
C ARG A 90 17.08 4.32 -4.82
N LEU A 91 17.32 4.04 -6.12
CA LEU A 91 18.44 3.21 -6.55
C LEU A 91 19.79 3.88 -6.24
N GLY A 92 19.90 5.19 -6.45
CA GLY A 92 21.09 5.96 -6.05
C GLY A 92 21.33 5.94 -4.54
N LEU A 93 20.28 6.11 -3.74
CA LEU A 93 20.33 6.01 -2.27
C LEU A 93 20.74 4.60 -1.82
N LEU A 94 20.30 3.55 -2.51
CA LEU A 94 20.71 2.18 -2.23
C LEU A 94 22.22 1.99 -2.47
N VAL A 95 22.75 2.52 -3.58
CA VAL A 95 24.20 2.51 -3.85
C VAL A 95 24.96 3.30 -2.78
N ALA A 96 24.49 4.50 -2.43
CA ALA A 96 25.10 5.33 -1.40
C ALA A 96 25.08 4.66 -0.01
N PHE A 97 23.97 4.00 0.34
CA PHE A 97 23.86 3.20 1.56
C PHE A 97 24.91 2.08 1.61
N LEU A 98 25.10 1.35 0.50
CA LEU A 98 26.10 0.28 0.40
C LEU A 98 27.53 0.82 0.45
N ALA A 99 27.80 1.93 -0.23
CA ALA A 99 29.09 2.61 -0.16
C ALA A 99 29.39 3.07 1.28
N ALA A 100 28.43 3.71 1.94
CA ALA A 100 28.55 4.14 3.32
C ALA A 100 28.79 2.97 4.28
N TRP A 101 28.07 1.86 4.11
CA TRP A 101 28.30 0.63 4.89
C TRP A 101 29.74 0.13 4.75
N ARG A 102 30.28 0.14 3.53
CA ARG A 102 31.62 -0.41 3.23
C ARG A 102 32.76 0.53 3.62
N LEU A 103 32.58 1.83 3.44
CA LEU A 103 33.66 2.82 3.50
C LEU A 103 33.73 3.54 4.85
N LEU A 104 32.60 3.73 5.55
CA LEU A 104 32.60 4.51 6.79
C LEU A 104 33.09 3.69 8.00
N PRO A 105 33.82 4.32 8.93
CA PRO A 105 34.25 3.64 10.14
C PRO A 105 33.04 3.26 11.01
N ARG A 106 33.18 2.17 11.76
CA ARG A 106 32.11 1.65 12.64
C ARG A 106 31.47 2.70 13.56
N ARG A 107 32.24 3.71 14.00
CA ARG A 107 31.77 4.82 14.85
C ARG A 107 30.79 5.75 14.13
N ALA A 108 30.94 5.95 12.83
CA ALA A 108 30.04 6.75 11.99
C ALA A 108 28.91 5.92 11.37
N GLY A 109 29.04 4.59 11.38
CA GLY A 109 28.11 3.67 10.72
C GLY A 109 26.65 3.78 11.19
N TRP A 110 26.40 4.10 12.48
CA TRP A 110 25.03 4.25 12.97
C TRP A 110 24.32 5.47 12.38
N ALA A 111 25.02 6.61 12.27
CA ALA A 111 24.47 7.84 11.74
C ALA A 111 24.20 7.72 10.24
N ALA A 112 25.13 7.10 9.50
CA ALA A 112 24.94 6.82 8.08
C ALA A 112 23.78 5.84 7.84
N HIS A 113 23.70 4.77 8.63
CA HIS A 113 22.60 3.80 8.55
C HIS A 113 21.24 4.47 8.81
N ALA A 114 21.17 5.33 9.84
CA ALA A 114 19.96 6.09 10.15
C ALA A 114 19.58 7.06 9.03
N PHE A 115 20.54 7.84 8.52
CA PHE A 115 20.31 8.84 7.48
C PHE A 115 19.84 8.20 6.17
N PHE A 116 20.63 7.27 5.62
CA PHE A 116 20.30 6.61 4.35
C PHE A 116 19.08 5.69 4.50
N GLY A 117 18.91 5.04 5.66
CA GLY A 117 17.71 4.26 5.95
C GLY A 117 16.44 5.12 5.95
N ALA A 118 16.48 6.29 6.60
CA ALA A 118 15.37 7.24 6.59
C ALA A 118 15.09 7.78 5.18
N ALA A 119 16.14 8.09 4.40
CA ALA A 119 15.99 8.54 3.02
C ALA A 119 15.37 7.45 2.11
N LEU A 120 15.75 6.18 2.29
CA LEU A 120 15.16 5.06 1.56
C LEU A 120 13.68 4.86 1.94
N VAL A 121 13.34 4.90 3.23
CA VAL A 121 11.94 4.85 3.70
C VAL A 121 11.14 5.99 3.06
N LEU A 122 11.64 7.22 3.14
CA LEU A 122 10.98 8.39 2.57
C LEU A 122 10.78 8.25 1.06
N SER A 123 11.74 7.69 0.33
CA SER A 123 11.61 7.45 -1.11
C SER A 123 10.45 6.50 -1.47
N VAL A 124 10.12 5.55 -0.58
CA VAL A 124 8.97 4.65 -0.76
C VAL A 124 7.67 5.41 -0.49
N SER A 125 7.62 6.18 0.59
CA SER A 125 6.45 6.99 0.95
C SER A 125 6.18 8.11 -0.05
N LEU A 126 7.20 8.68 -0.68
CA LEU A 126 7.04 9.67 -1.73
C LEU A 126 6.45 9.10 -3.01
N THR A 127 6.50 7.78 -3.23
CA THR A 127 5.79 7.11 -4.34
C THR A 127 4.38 6.64 -3.96
N SER A 128 3.93 6.87 -2.72
CA SER A 128 2.56 6.54 -2.29
C SER A 128 1.53 7.50 -2.88
N HIS A 129 0.25 7.10 -2.89
CA HIS A 129 -0.86 7.90 -3.40
C HIS A 129 -0.98 9.26 -2.69
N ALA A 130 -0.68 9.31 -1.38
CA ALA A 130 -0.69 10.53 -0.56
C ALA A 130 0.23 11.64 -1.10
N ALA A 131 1.25 11.28 -1.87
CA ALA A 131 2.21 12.22 -2.43
C ALA A 131 1.74 12.90 -3.73
N GLY A 132 0.72 12.36 -4.40
CA GLY A 132 0.08 12.98 -5.57
C GLY A 132 -0.85 14.14 -5.18
N ASP A 133 -1.49 14.04 -4.03
CA ASP A 133 -2.53 14.99 -3.58
C ASP A 133 -2.00 16.19 -2.77
N GLY A 134 -0.67 16.37 -2.68
CA GLY A 134 -0.05 17.43 -1.85
C GLY A 134 -0.21 17.22 -0.33
N ARG A 135 -0.64 16.04 0.12
CA ARG A 135 -0.90 15.73 1.54
C ARG A 135 0.38 15.38 2.29
N HIS A 136 1.27 16.37 2.48
CA HIS A 136 2.58 16.18 3.10
C HIS A 136 2.55 15.47 4.47
N LEU A 137 1.52 15.73 5.28
CA LEU A 137 1.34 15.06 6.58
C LEU A 137 1.04 13.56 6.42
N LEU A 138 0.30 13.17 5.39
CA LEU A 138 -0.02 11.77 5.12
C LEU A 138 1.20 11.02 4.58
N VAL A 139 2.04 11.68 3.78
CA VAL A 139 3.36 11.15 3.37
C VAL A 139 4.27 10.97 4.59
N ALA A 140 4.30 11.93 5.51
CA ALA A 140 5.08 11.82 6.74
C ALA A 140 4.56 10.68 7.64
N ALA A 141 3.24 10.55 7.79
CA ALA A 141 2.63 9.45 8.53
C ALA A 141 2.95 8.09 7.91
N ASP A 142 2.91 7.97 6.58
CA ASP A 142 3.31 6.75 5.87
C ASP A 142 4.79 6.41 6.09
N ALA A 143 5.69 7.42 6.01
CA ALA A 143 7.11 7.22 6.26
C ALA A 143 7.39 6.76 7.70
N VAL A 144 6.72 7.35 8.68
CA VAL A 144 6.81 6.93 10.09
C VAL A 144 6.24 5.51 10.27
N HIS A 145 5.11 5.20 9.65
CA HIS A 145 4.52 3.86 9.68
C HIS A 145 5.49 2.81 9.12
N LEU A 146 6.06 3.07 7.94
CA LEU A 146 6.99 2.17 7.27
C LEU A 146 8.30 2.01 8.04
N ALA A 147 8.85 3.10 8.60
CA ALA A 147 10.03 3.03 9.47
C ALA A 147 9.77 2.16 10.71
N ALA A 148 8.61 2.32 11.36
CA ALA A 148 8.21 1.53 12.52
C ALA A 148 8.03 0.04 12.17
N VAL A 149 7.38 -0.26 11.04
CA VAL A 149 7.25 -1.63 10.52
C VAL A 149 8.63 -2.23 10.23
N ALA A 150 9.53 -1.49 9.56
CA ALA A 150 10.85 -1.97 9.23
C ALA A 150 11.71 -2.25 10.47
N ALA A 151 11.66 -1.38 11.47
CA ALA A 151 12.34 -1.58 12.75
C ALA A 151 11.80 -2.80 13.51
N TRP A 152 10.48 -2.94 13.60
CA TRP A 152 9.84 -4.03 14.34
C TRP A 152 10.00 -5.39 13.63
N VAL A 153 9.50 -5.52 12.39
CA VAL A 153 9.58 -6.75 11.59
C VAL A 153 11.04 -7.16 11.40
N GLY A 154 11.88 -6.21 11.03
CA GLY A 154 13.31 -6.45 10.80
C GLY A 154 14.02 -7.00 12.02
N THR A 155 13.75 -6.43 13.20
CA THR A 155 14.32 -6.91 14.47
C THR A 155 13.89 -8.35 14.76
N VAL A 156 12.60 -8.66 14.67
CA VAL A 156 12.07 -10.00 14.97
C VAL A 156 12.58 -11.04 13.97
N VAL A 157 12.60 -10.74 12.67
CA VAL A 157 13.17 -11.61 11.63
C VAL A 157 14.66 -11.86 11.90
N CYS A 158 15.42 -10.80 12.20
CA CYS A 158 16.82 -10.97 12.57
C CYS A 158 16.96 -11.84 13.82
N LEU A 159 16.16 -11.65 14.87
CA LEU A 159 16.23 -12.48 16.07
C LEU A 159 15.88 -13.95 15.76
N ALA A 160 14.84 -14.22 14.96
CA ALA A 160 14.41 -15.56 14.56
C ALA A 160 15.53 -16.36 13.88
N LEU A 161 16.37 -15.68 13.09
CA LEU A 161 17.51 -16.26 12.40
C LEU A 161 18.77 -16.42 13.29
N MET A 162 18.72 -16.07 14.59
CA MET A 162 19.90 -16.17 15.46
C MET A 162 20.13 -17.62 15.87
N PRO A 163 21.38 -18.14 15.79
CA PRO A 163 21.68 -19.49 16.27
C PRO A 163 21.71 -19.60 17.80
N VAL A 164 21.44 -18.51 18.52
CA VAL A 164 21.63 -18.39 19.97
C VAL A 164 20.58 -19.16 20.78
N TRP A 165 19.43 -19.48 20.18
CA TRP A 165 18.29 -20.08 20.87
C TRP A 165 18.53 -21.50 21.37
N ASN A 166 19.51 -22.21 20.80
CA ASN A 166 19.85 -23.58 21.16
C ASN A 166 21.12 -23.68 22.03
N ARG A 167 21.75 -22.55 22.39
CA ARG A 167 22.95 -22.53 23.23
C ARG A 167 22.60 -22.79 24.70
N LYS A 168 23.47 -23.55 25.37
CA LYS A 168 23.40 -23.84 26.81
C LYS A 168 24.79 -23.61 27.45
N PRO A 169 24.93 -22.67 28.39
CA PRO A 169 23.91 -21.71 28.83
C PRO A 169 23.55 -20.69 27.74
N ALA A 170 22.36 -20.08 27.86
CA ALA A 170 21.96 -18.97 27.00
C ALA A 170 22.96 -17.78 27.14
N PRO A 171 23.20 -16.99 26.08
CA PRO A 171 24.16 -15.89 26.17
C PRO A 171 23.75 -14.84 27.21
N ALA A 172 24.71 -14.34 27.99
CA ALA A 172 24.47 -13.36 29.05
C ALA A 172 23.87 -12.03 28.56
N TRP A 173 24.12 -11.64 27.30
CA TRP A 173 23.57 -10.42 26.70
C TRP A 173 22.12 -10.58 26.20
N LEU A 174 21.56 -11.79 26.14
CA LEU A 174 20.25 -12.05 25.57
C LEU A 174 19.10 -11.33 26.31
N PRO A 175 19.05 -11.29 27.65
CA PRO A 175 17.98 -10.56 28.36
C PRO A 175 17.96 -9.07 28.03
N GLU A 176 19.13 -8.44 27.91
CA GLU A 176 19.27 -7.04 27.51
C GLU A 176 18.71 -6.80 26.10
N ALA A 177 19.10 -7.64 25.14
CA ALA A 177 18.62 -7.56 23.76
C ALA A 177 17.10 -7.75 23.68
N MET A 178 16.53 -8.67 24.46
CA MET A 178 15.08 -8.88 24.54
C MET A 178 14.35 -7.67 25.15
N ARG A 179 14.93 -7.02 26.17
CA ARG A 179 14.36 -5.79 26.76
C ARG A 179 14.32 -4.66 25.74
N ARG A 180 15.42 -4.43 25.01
CA ARG A 180 15.48 -3.42 23.93
C ARG A 180 14.52 -3.74 22.79
N THR A 181 14.42 -5.01 22.42
CA THR A 181 13.45 -5.49 21.42
C THR A 181 12.01 -5.19 21.84
N SER A 182 11.65 -5.45 23.11
CA SER A 182 10.32 -5.09 23.61
C SER A 182 10.07 -3.58 23.59
N ALA A 183 11.06 -2.75 23.92
CA ALA A 183 10.93 -1.30 23.90
C ALA A 183 10.71 -0.77 22.47
N VAL A 184 11.53 -1.25 21.52
CA VAL A 184 11.36 -0.91 20.09
C VAL A 184 10.02 -1.42 19.56
N GLY A 185 9.63 -2.66 19.90
CA GLY A 185 8.35 -3.23 19.51
C GLY A 185 7.18 -2.39 20.00
N LEU A 186 7.18 -1.98 21.28
CA LEU A 186 6.12 -1.12 21.84
C LEU A 186 6.07 0.25 21.16
N ALA A 187 7.22 0.92 20.99
CA ALA A 187 7.29 2.20 20.31
C ALA A 187 6.83 2.10 18.84
N GLY A 188 7.23 1.03 18.15
CA GLY A 188 6.81 0.74 16.79
C GLY A 188 5.30 0.50 16.69
N VAL A 189 4.72 -0.29 17.58
CA VAL A 189 3.27 -0.54 17.63
C VAL A 189 2.50 0.76 17.86
N ILE A 190 2.94 1.61 18.80
CA ILE A 190 2.31 2.92 19.04
C ILE A 190 2.36 3.78 17.77
N ALA A 191 3.53 3.88 17.13
CA ALA A 191 3.69 4.65 15.89
C ALA A 191 2.78 4.11 14.77
N ILE A 192 2.72 2.78 14.60
CA ILE A 192 1.87 2.10 13.61
C ILE A 192 0.39 2.35 13.89
N LEU A 193 -0.04 2.32 15.15
CA LEU A 193 -1.43 2.58 15.55
C LEU A 193 -1.81 4.05 15.29
N VAL A 194 -0.96 5.00 15.69
CA VAL A 194 -1.24 6.43 15.48
C VAL A 194 -1.31 6.77 13.99
N THR A 195 -0.28 6.37 13.23
CA THR A 195 -0.22 6.64 11.79
C THR A 195 -1.28 5.86 11.01
N GLY A 196 -1.57 4.62 11.40
CA GLY A 196 -2.62 3.79 10.81
C GLY A 196 -4.01 4.36 11.10
N THR A 197 -4.28 4.84 12.32
CA THR A 197 -5.55 5.51 12.67
C THR A 197 -5.71 6.81 11.92
N TYR A 198 -4.65 7.62 11.82
CA TYR A 198 -4.66 8.83 11.00
C TYR A 198 -4.94 8.51 9.53
N GLY A 199 -4.34 7.44 9.00
CA GLY A 199 -4.63 6.91 7.67
C GLY A 199 -6.09 6.50 7.52
N ILE A 200 -6.65 5.73 8.46
CA ILE A 200 -8.07 5.32 8.42
C ILE A 200 -8.99 6.54 8.44
N TRP A 201 -8.80 7.45 9.40
CA TRP A 201 -9.57 8.69 9.51
C TRP A 201 -9.52 9.51 8.22
N SER A 202 -8.36 9.53 7.57
CA SER A 202 -8.11 10.29 6.36
C SER A 202 -8.74 9.69 5.09
N HIS A 203 -9.24 8.46 5.13
CA HIS A 203 -9.75 7.72 3.96
C HIS A 203 -11.16 7.12 4.16
N PHE A 204 -11.63 6.92 5.39
CA PHE A 204 -12.95 6.32 5.65
C PHE A 204 -13.97 7.39 6.07
N TRP A 205 -15.09 7.45 5.35
CA TRP A 205 -16.18 8.40 5.59
C TRP A 205 -17.40 7.80 6.31
N SER A 206 -17.46 6.47 6.47
CA SER A 206 -18.50 5.78 7.25
C SER A 206 -18.00 4.46 7.85
N PRO A 207 -18.35 4.12 9.11
CA PRO A 207 -18.04 2.83 9.72
C PRO A 207 -18.60 1.62 8.95
N ALA A 208 -19.71 1.79 8.24
CA ALA A 208 -20.33 0.71 7.45
C ALA A 208 -19.43 0.22 6.31
N GLN A 209 -18.55 1.07 5.78
CA GLN A 209 -17.61 0.71 4.71
C GLN A 209 -16.53 -0.27 5.19
N VAL A 210 -16.28 -0.35 6.51
CA VAL A 210 -15.28 -1.28 7.07
C VAL A 210 -15.76 -2.74 6.98
N LEU A 211 -17.07 -2.97 7.04
CA LEU A 211 -17.64 -4.33 7.00
C LEU A 211 -18.07 -4.75 5.59
N GLY A 212 -18.50 -3.79 4.76
CA GLY A 212 -19.07 -4.05 3.44
C GLY A 212 -18.09 -4.03 2.26
N THR A 213 -16.84 -3.56 2.45
CA THR A 213 -15.91 -3.38 1.33
C THR A 213 -14.71 -4.34 1.39
N PRO A 214 -14.14 -4.72 0.23
CA PRO A 214 -12.89 -5.50 0.19
C PRO A 214 -11.70 -4.80 0.88
N TYR A 215 -11.73 -3.47 0.99
CA TYR A 215 -10.74 -2.66 1.72
C TYR A 215 -10.95 -2.70 3.24
N GLY A 216 -12.21 -2.69 3.68
CA GLY A 216 -12.57 -2.87 5.09
C GLY A 216 -12.24 -4.27 5.63
N GLN A 217 -12.57 -5.32 4.88
CA GLN A 217 -12.23 -6.71 5.23
C GLN A 217 -10.71 -6.92 5.34
N ALA A 218 -9.97 -6.29 4.43
CA ALA A 218 -8.51 -6.26 4.43
C ALA A 218 -7.93 -5.66 5.72
N LEU A 219 -8.48 -4.51 6.12
CA LEU A 219 -8.12 -3.84 7.37
C LEU A 219 -8.39 -4.73 8.58
N LEU A 220 -9.55 -5.40 8.63
CA LEU A 220 -9.90 -6.32 9.70
C LEU A 220 -8.92 -7.49 9.81
N LEU A 221 -8.51 -8.08 8.68
CA LEU A 221 -7.47 -9.12 8.68
C LEU A 221 -6.14 -8.58 9.21
N LYS A 222 -5.74 -7.38 8.80
CA LYS A 222 -4.52 -6.73 9.32
C LYS A 222 -4.59 -6.54 10.83
N LEU A 223 -5.72 -6.06 11.36
CA LEU A 223 -5.92 -5.89 12.81
C LEU A 223 -5.90 -7.22 13.56
N PHE A 224 -6.54 -8.26 13.00
CA PHE A 224 -6.50 -9.60 13.57
C PHE A 224 -5.08 -10.18 13.65
N LEU A 225 -4.30 -10.07 12.56
CA LEU A 225 -2.91 -10.52 12.53
C LEU A 225 -2.05 -9.76 13.55
N VAL A 226 -2.21 -8.43 13.63
CA VAL A 226 -1.49 -7.61 14.63
C VAL A 226 -1.86 -8.04 16.04
N ALA A 227 -3.14 -8.28 16.34
CA ALA A 227 -3.57 -8.74 17.66
C ALA A 227 -2.95 -10.10 18.03
N LEU A 228 -2.89 -11.05 17.09
CA LEU A 228 -2.26 -12.35 17.30
C LEU A 228 -0.75 -12.21 17.61
N ILE A 229 -0.05 -11.37 16.84
CA ILE A 229 1.38 -11.09 17.03
C ILE A 229 1.61 -10.45 18.41
N LEU A 230 0.78 -9.48 18.82
CA LEU A 230 0.86 -8.86 20.14
C LEU A 230 0.64 -9.86 21.27
N GLY A 231 -0.27 -10.82 21.11
CA GLY A 231 -0.47 -11.92 22.05
C GLY A 231 0.79 -12.78 22.21
N ILE A 232 1.47 -13.12 21.11
CA ILE A 232 2.73 -13.86 21.13
C ILE A 232 3.85 -13.01 21.76
N ALA A 233 3.94 -11.73 21.43
CA ALA A 233 4.91 -10.80 22.01
C ALA A 233 4.72 -10.65 23.53
N ALA A 234 3.47 -10.62 24.00
CA ALA A 234 3.12 -10.62 25.43
C ALA A 234 3.55 -11.92 26.12
N LEU A 235 3.28 -13.08 25.50
CA LEU A 235 3.75 -14.38 25.99
C LEU A 235 5.29 -14.44 26.06
N ASN A 236 5.97 -13.91 25.05
CA ASN A 236 7.42 -13.78 25.02
C ASN A 236 7.92 -12.95 26.21
N ARG A 237 7.34 -11.77 26.42
CA ARG A 237 7.73 -10.83 27.47
C ARG A 237 7.51 -11.36 28.88
N TRP A 238 6.35 -11.93 29.16
CA TRP A 238 5.93 -12.25 30.53
C TRP A 238 6.21 -13.70 30.95
N ALA A 239 6.29 -14.64 30.00
CA ALA A 239 6.50 -16.05 30.33
C ALA A 239 7.84 -16.59 29.82
N LEU A 240 8.13 -16.43 28.52
CA LEU A 240 9.26 -17.14 27.89
C LEU A 240 10.61 -16.48 28.15
N VAL A 241 10.71 -15.15 28.20
CA VAL A 241 11.94 -14.45 28.57
C VAL A 241 12.33 -14.72 30.04
N PRO A 242 11.43 -14.57 31.03
CA PRO A 242 11.75 -14.93 32.42
C PRO A 242 12.06 -16.42 32.59
N GLY A 243 11.34 -17.30 31.88
CA GLY A 243 11.59 -18.75 31.89
C GLY A 243 12.97 -19.12 31.34
N ALA A 244 13.41 -18.47 30.26
CA ALA A 244 14.74 -18.65 29.71
C ALA A 244 15.86 -18.20 30.66
N ALA A 245 15.63 -17.09 31.39
CA ALA A 245 16.56 -16.61 32.41
C ALA A 245 16.68 -17.59 33.60
N ARG A 246 15.56 -18.17 34.06
CA ARG A 246 15.55 -19.15 35.18
C ARG A 246 16.18 -20.50 34.81
N THR A 247 15.93 -20.99 33.60
CA THR A 247 16.33 -22.34 33.18
C THR A 247 17.66 -22.37 32.40
N GLY A 248 18.22 -21.21 32.05
CA GLY A 248 19.41 -21.09 31.20
C GLY A 248 19.21 -21.57 29.76
N THR A 249 17.98 -21.91 29.34
CA THR A 249 17.65 -22.46 28.02
C THR A 249 16.63 -21.58 27.30
N ALA A 250 16.95 -21.15 26.07
CA ALA A 250 16.10 -20.23 25.30
C ALA A 250 15.37 -20.88 24.10
N THR A 251 15.30 -22.21 24.03
CA THR A 251 14.78 -22.93 22.85
C THR A 251 13.31 -22.64 22.57
N ARG A 252 12.46 -22.64 23.62
CA ARG A 252 11.02 -22.30 23.48
C ARG A 252 10.82 -20.85 23.05
N LEU A 253 11.61 -19.92 23.60
CA LEU A 253 11.62 -18.51 23.20
C LEU A 253 12.01 -18.37 21.72
N GLY A 254 13.04 -19.08 21.26
CA GLY A 254 13.46 -19.06 19.86
C GLY A 254 12.40 -19.56 18.89
N TRP A 255 11.65 -20.61 19.26
CA TRP A 255 10.51 -21.08 18.46
C TRP A 255 9.39 -20.04 18.40
N SER A 256 9.04 -19.43 19.53
CA SER A 256 8.04 -18.37 19.58
C SER A 256 8.42 -17.18 18.70
N ILE A 257 9.68 -16.73 18.74
CA ILE A 257 10.19 -15.64 17.88
C ILE A 257 10.16 -16.01 16.40
N ARG A 258 10.39 -17.29 16.02
CA ARG A 258 10.26 -17.73 14.62
C ARG A 258 8.81 -17.71 14.14
N VAL A 259 7.86 -18.13 14.99
CA VAL A 259 6.43 -18.04 14.69
C VAL A 259 6.02 -16.57 14.54
N GLU A 260 6.46 -15.70 15.46
CA GLU A 260 6.24 -14.27 15.40
C GLU A 260 6.78 -13.66 14.09
N ALA A 261 8.01 -14.01 13.69
CA ALA A 261 8.61 -13.59 12.43
C ALA A 261 7.79 -14.06 11.21
N GLY A 262 7.31 -15.30 11.22
CA GLY A 262 6.48 -15.85 10.15
C GLY A 262 5.16 -15.09 9.98
N LEU A 263 4.49 -14.78 11.10
CA LEU A 263 3.26 -13.98 11.11
C LEU A 263 3.51 -12.53 10.65
N LEU A 264 4.63 -11.93 11.05
CA LEU A 264 5.01 -10.59 10.60
C LEU A 264 5.31 -10.54 9.10
N ILE A 265 6.00 -11.55 8.55
CA ILE A 265 6.22 -11.67 7.10
C ILE A 265 4.88 -11.85 6.38
N LEU A 266 3.99 -12.71 6.90
CA LEU A 266 2.65 -12.88 6.34
C LEU A 266 1.86 -11.56 6.35
N ALA A 267 1.92 -10.81 7.46
CA ALA A 267 1.28 -9.50 7.56
C ALA A 267 1.88 -8.48 6.58
N LEU A 268 3.19 -8.52 6.32
CA LEU A 268 3.86 -7.67 5.33
C LEU A 268 3.45 -8.01 3.90
N VAL A 269 3.34 -9.31 3.58
CA VAL A 269 2.83 -9.79 2.29
C VAL A 269 1.36 -9.38 2.11
N ALA A 270 0.53 -9.59 3.13
CA ALA A 270 -0.87 -9.13 3.11
C ALA A 270 -0.95 -7.60 2.92
N ALA A 271 -0.09 -6.82 3.60
CA ALA A 271 -0.04 -5.37 3.43
C ALA A 271 0.30 -4.95 2.00
N GLY A 272 1.26 -5.61 1.33
CA GLY A 272 1.54 -5.35 -0.08
C GLY A 272 0.32 -5.57 -0.97
N TYR A 273 -0.48 -6.61 -0.69
CA TYR A 273 -1.70 -6.91 -1.45
C TYR A 273 -2.75 -5.79 -1.25
N TYR A 274 -2.84 -5.27 -0.03
CA TYR A 274 -3.79 -4.23 0.32
C TYR A 274 -3.45 -2.85 -0.22
N VAL A 275 -2.17 -2.48 -0.28
CA VAL A 275 -1.73 -1.20 -0.86
C VAL A 275 -2.13 -1.07 -2.34
N THR A 276 -2.31 -2.19 -3.04
CA THR A 276 -2.81 -2.19 -4.44
C THR A 276 -4.32 -2.05 -4.59
N ARG A 277 -5.08 -1.96 -3.49
CA ARG A 277 -6.51 -1.65 -3.53
C ARG A 277 -6.68 -0.19 -3.12
N SER A 278 -7.05 0.66 -4.08
CA SER A 278 -7.27 2.09 -3.84
C SER A 278 -8.24 2.28 -2.65
N PRO A 279 -7.92 3.17 -1.69
CA PRO A 279 -8.87 3.54 -0.65
C PRO A 279 -10.15 4.08 -1.30
N PRO A 280 -11.34 3.87 -0.71
CA PRO A 280 -12.53 4.62 -1.14
C PRO A 280 -12.20 6.12 -1.00
N GLY A 281 -12.18 6.85 -2.11
CA GLY A 281 -11.99 8.30 -2.10
C GLY A 281 -13.21 8.99 -1.46
N ALA A 282 -13.10 10.29 -1.21
CA ALA A 282 -14.27 11.08 -0.80
C ALA A 282 -15.35 10.95 -1.88
N PRO A 283 -16.59 10.53 -1.52
CA PRO A 283 -17.67 10.45 -2.48
C PRO A 283 -17.88 11.83 -3.09
N SER A 284 -17.74 11.92 -4.40
CA SER A 284 -17.81 13.18 -5.13
C SER A 284 -19.16 13.31 -5.82
N SER A 285 -19.62 14.55 -5.98
CA SER A 285 -20.86 14.91 -6.63
C SER A 285 -20.59 15.47 -8.02
N LEU A 286 -21.51 15.24 -8.95
CA LEU A 286 -21.45 15.92 -10.23
C LEU A 286 -21.50 17.44 -9.99
N LEU A 287 -20.55 18.17 -10.57
CA LEU A 287 -20.44 19.62 -10.37
C LEU A 287 -21.59 20.34 -11.06
N ASP A 288 -21.72 20.13 -12.37
CA ASP A 288 -22.72 20.77 -13.22
C ASP A 288 -23.60 19.71 -13.88
N PRO A 289 -24.91 19.95 -14.03
CA PRO A 289 -25.77 19.05 -14.78
C PRO A 289 -25.31 18.98 -16.24
N VAL A 290 -25.37 17.76 -16.79
CA VAL A 290 -25.05 17.50 -18.21
C VAL A 290 -26.31 16.96 -18.87
N GLU A 291 -26.87 17.76 -19.78
CA GLU A 291 -28.06 17.41 -20.56
C GLU A 291 -27.70 17.37 -22.04
N LEU A 292 -28.14 16.31 -22.73
CA LEU A 292 -27.88 16.12 -24.15
C LEU A 292 -29.05 15.41 -24.81
N ALA A 293 -29.49 15.93 -25.95
CA ALA A 293 -30.45 15.27 -26.82
C ALA A 293 -29.82 15.05 -28.20
N GLU A 294 -29.59 13.79 -28.57
CA GLU A 294 -28.92 13.41 -29.82
C GLU A 294 -29.55 12.18 -30.46
N GLN A 295 -29.30 12.02 -31.77
CA GLN A 295 -29.62 10.80 -32.48
C GLN A 295 -28.46 9.81 -32.33
N LEU A 296 -28.75 8.60 -31.86
CA LEU A 296 -27.80 7.52 -31.65
C LEU A 296 -28.23 6.30 -32.47
N GLY A 297 -27.72 6.19 -33.70
CA GLY A 297 -28.11 5.16 -34.66
C GLY A 297 -29.61 5.20 -34.97
N PRO A 298 -30.37 4.12 -34.69
CA PRO A 298 -31.82 4.07 -34.90
C PRO A 298 -32.64 4.73 -33.77
N TYR A 299 -31.98 5.27 -32.75
CA TYR A 299 -32.62 5.84 -31.56
C TYR A 299 -32.47 7.36 -31.50
N ARG A 300 -33.42 8.03 -30.85
CA ARG A 300 -33.27 9.38 -30.31
C ARG A 300 -33.21 9.29 -28.80
N ILE A 301 -32.16 9.84 -28.22
CA ILE A 301 -31.92 9.81 -26.78
C ILE A 301 -31.97 11.22 -26.22
N ASP A 302 -32.63 11.37 -25.08
CA ASP A 302 -32.59 12.55 -24.23
C ASP A 302 -32.02 12.11 -22.88
N VAL A 303 -30.81 12.57 -22.56
CA VAL A 303 -30.06 12.15 -21.38
C VAL A 303 -29.73 13.33 -20.49
N ALA A 304 -30.03 13.20 -19.20
CA ALA A 304 -29.73 14.17 -18.18
C ALA A 304 -28.98 13.52 -17.02
N PHE A 305 -27.74 13.96 -16.78
CA PHE A 305 -26.99 13.71 -15.55
C PHE A 305 -27.20 14.91 -14.64
N VAL A 306 -27.87 14.68 -13.51
CA VAL A 306 -28.19 15.73 -12.53
C VAL A 306 -27.37 15.52 -11.26
N PRO A 307 -26.79 16.58 -10.67
CA PRO A 307 -26.13 16.49 -9.37
C PRO A 307 -27.01 15.85 -8.29
N ALA A 308 -26.40 14.94 -7.52
CA ALA A 308 -26.96 14.39 -6.30
C ALA A 308 -25.89 14.47 -5.21
N ASP A 309 -26.30 14.57 -3.95
CA ASP A 309 -25.34 14.67 -2.84
C ASP A 309 -25.31 13.37 -2.01
N PRO A 310 -24.21 12.59 -2.06
CA PRO A 310 -23.16 12.63 -3.07
C PRO A 310 -23.58 11.93 -4.38
N GLY A 311 -22.84 12.20 -5.46
CA GLY A 311 -22.95 11.49 -6.74
C GLY A 311 -23.79 12.19 -7.82
N PHE A 312 -24.57 11.39 -8.54
CA PHE A 312 -25.43 11.87 -9.63
C PHE A 312 -26.71 11.04 -9.75
N ARG A 313 -27.70 11.58 -10.45
CA ARG A 313 -28.85 10.86 -10.98
C ARG A 313 -28.86 10.97 -12.50
N LEU A 314 -28.99 9.84 -13.17
CA LEU A 314 -29.24 9.76 -14.60
C LEU A 314 -30.74 9.66 -14.83
N GLN A 315 -31.24 10.47 -15.75
CA GLN A 315 -32.53 10.28 -16.42
C GLN A 315 -32.25 10.12 -17.91
N LEU A 316 -32.83 9.07 -18.52
CA LEU A 316 -32.65 8.78 -19.93
C LEU A 316 -33.98 8.39 -20.54
N ASP A 317 -34.39 9.13 -21.56
CA ASP A 317 -35.51 8.79 -22.42
C ASP A 317 -34.97 8.34 -23.79
N VAL A 318 -35.43 7.17 -24.25
CA VAL A 318 -35.05 6.54 -25.51
C VAL A 318 -36.30 6.35 -26.36
N THR A 319 -36.29 7.01 -27.52
CA THR A 319 -37.35 6.95 -28.52
C THR A 319 -36.81 6.47 -29.85
N ASP A 320 -37.69 6.07 -30.77
CA ASP A 320 -37.32 5.85 -32.16
C ASP A 320 -37.15 7.17 -32.95
N LEU A 321 -36.89 7.08 -34.25
CA LEU A 321 -36.72 8.25 -35.12
C LEU A 321 -38.01 9.08 -35.30
N GLU A 322 -39.18 8.49 -34.99
CA GLU A 322 -40.50 9.14 -35.01
C GLU A 322 -40.87 9.73 -33.64
N ALA A 323 -39.94 9.71 -32.68
CA ALA A 323 -40.12 10.16 -31.29
C ALA A 323 -41.13 9.34 -30.48
N VAL A 324 -41.34 8.06 -30.83
CA VAL A 324 -42.17 7.13 -30.07
C VAL A 324 -41.32 6.40 -29.01
N PRO A 325 -41.74 6.35 -27.73
CA PRO A 325 -41.00 5.63 -26.69
C PRO A 325 -40.89 4.12 -26.94
N LEU A 326 -39.71 3.55 -26.73
CA LEU A 326 -39.48 2.13 -26.99
C LEU A 326 -40.22 1.19 -26.01
N ALA A 327 -41.11 0.35 -26.57
CA ALA A 327 -41.87 -0.62 -25.80
C ALA A 327 -41.01 -1.79 -25.28
N THR A 328 -39.96 -2.17 -26.00
CA THR A 328 -38.98 -3.19 -25.60
C THR A 328 -37.69 -2.55 -25.09
N ASP A 329 -36.98 -3.25 -24.21
CA ASP A 329 -35.68 -2.80 -23.71
C ASP A 329 -34.59 -3.11 -24.76
N PRO A 330 -33.90 -2.10 -25.31
CA PRO A 330 -32.80 -2.31 -26.24
C PRO A 330 -31.52 -2.79 -25.54
N GLY A 331 -31.48 -2.84 -24.20
CA GLY A 331 -30.27 -3.10 -23.42
C GLY A 331 -29.49 -1.82 -23.19
N VAL A 332 -29.77 -1.15 -22.07
CA VAL A 332 -29.09 0.09 -21.67
C VAL A 332 -28.04 -0.18 -20.61
N HIS A 333 -26.81 0.24 -20.87
CA HIS A 333 -25.70 0.09 -19.93
C HIS A 333 -24.91 1.39 -19.78
N LEU A 334 -24.54 1.71 -18.53
CA LEU A 334 -23.69 2.84 -18.21
C LEU A 334 -22.36 2.32 -17.62
N VAL A 335 -21.25 2.81 -18.17
CA VAL A 335 -19.92 2.59 -17.62
C VAL A 335 -19.26 3.95 -17.41
N LEU A 336 -18.71 4.17 -16.21
CA LEU A 336 -17.97 5.40 -15.90
C LEU A 336 -16.49 5.05 -15.75
N ASP A 337 -15.67 5.64 -16.60
CA ASP A 337 -14.23 5.54 -16.59
C ASP A 337 -13.63 6.85 -16.08
N MET A 338 -12.69 6.80 -15.13
CA MET A 338 -12.01 8.02 -14.69
C MET A 338 -10.88 8.36 -15.67
N THR A 339 -10.82 9.61 -16.12
CA THR A 339 -9.80 10.05 -17.07
C THR A 339 -8.53 10.49 -16.38
N ASP A 340 -8.63 11.02 -15.15
CA ASP A 340 -7.50 11.62 -14.44
C ASP A 340 -6.68 10.59 -13.63
N HIS A 341 -7.28 9.47 -13.20
CA HIS A 341 -6.59 8.35 -12.55
C HIS A 341 -7.10 6.99 -13.02
N ARG A 342 -6.21 5.98 -13.04
CA ARG A 342 -6.57 4.61 -13.37
C ARG A 342 -7.26 3.93 -12.19
N MET A 343 -8.47 3.44 -12.44
CA MET A 343 -9.25 2.66 -11.48
C MET A 343 -10.19 1.69 -12.20
N VAL A 344 -10.80 0.77 -11.44
CA VAL A 344 -11.83 -0.11 -11.99
C VAL A 344 -13.03 0.75 -12.42
N PRO A 345 -13.55 0.59 -13.65
CA PRO A 345 -14.69 1.37 -14.14
C PRO A 345 -15.92 1.14 -13.26
N LEU A 346 -16.65 2.20 -12.94
CA LEU A 346 -17.94 2.07 -12.26
C LEU A 346 -18.99 1.60 -13.26
N ARG A 347 -19.90 0.74 -12.79
CA ARG A 347 -21.00 0.20 -13.61
C ARG A 347 -22.32 0.39 -12.87
N PRO A 348 -22.85 1.63 -12.85
CA PRO A 348 -24.13 1.92 -12.23
C PRO A 348 -25.23 1.00 -12.76
N ALA A 349 -26.12 0.54 -11.88
CA ALA A 349 -27.32 -0.16 -12.31
C ALA A 349 -28.26 0.83 -13.02
N VAL A 350 -28.60 0.53 -14.27
CA VAL A 350 -29.59 1.28 -15.04
C VAL A 350 -30.92 0.55 -14.94
N GLU A 351 -31.90 1.19 -14.34
CA GLU A 351 -33.23 0.64 -14.11
C GLU A 351 -34.23 1.20 -15.13
N ARG A 352 -34.98 0.31 -15.79
CA ARG A 352 -36.08 0.71 -16.66
C ARG A 352 -37.32 1.03 -15.84
N ILE A 353 -37.81 2.27 -15.93
CA ILE A 353 -38.95 2.76 -15.15
C ILE A 353 -40.25 2.88 -15.96
N GLY A 354 -40.16 2.83 -17.28
CA GLY A 354 -41.30 2.89 -18.20
C GLY A 354 -40.90 2.60 -19.65
N PRO A 355 -41.86 2.63 -20.60
CA PRO A 355 -41.55 2.54 -22.03
C PRO A 355 -40.58 3.64 -22.45
N GLY A 356 -39.40 3.26 -22.97
CA GLY A 356 -38.32 4.19 -23.32
C GLY A 356 -37.63 4.89 -22.14
N GLN A 357 -38.06 4.72 -20.89
CA GLN A 357 -37.58 5.54 -19.76
C GLN A 357 -36.67 4.74 -18.83
N TYR A 358 -35.50 5.30 -18.53
CA TYR A 358 -34.47 4.69 -17.69
C TYR A 358 -33.95 5.67 -16.64
N ARG A 359 -33.52 5.12 -15.51
CA ARG A 359 -32.91 5.87 -14.42
C ARG A 359 -31.70 5.13 -13.87
N ALA A 360 -30.67 5.87 -13.51
CA ALA A 360 -29.58 5.33 -12.70
C ALA A 360 -29.22 6.30 -11.58
N ARG A 361 -28.65 5.79 -10.50
CA ARG A 361 -28.06 6.61 -9.42
C ARG A 361 -26.80 5.92 -8.96
N ASP A 362 -25.72 6.68 -8.87
CA ASP A 362 -24.47 6.19 -8.28
C ASP A 362 -23.64 7.36 -7.74
N VAL A 363 -22.50 7.03 -7.12
CA VAL A 363 -21.58 7.98 -6.50
C VAL A 363 -20.22 7.88 -7.16
N PHE A 364 -19.60 9.03 -7.46
CA PHE A 364 -18.22 9.05 -7.93
C PHE A 364 -17.28 8.72 -6.77
N THR A 365 -16.41 7.76 -6.99
CA THR A 365 -15.51 7.24 -5.93
C THR A 365 -14.26 8.08 -5.73
N MET A 366 -13.97 9.03 -6.63
CA MET A 366 -12.97 10.09 -6.43
C MET A 366 -13.35 11.34 -7.23
N PRO A 367 -12.85 12.53 -6.83
CA PRO A 367 -13.04 13.76 -7.59
C PRO A 367 -12.15 13.76 -8.84
N GLY A 368 -12.59 14.48 -9.87
CA GLY A 368 -11.89 14.61 -11.14
C GLY A 368 -12.83 14.42 -12.32
N ARG A 369 -12.25 14.31 -13.51
CA ARG A 369 -12.98 14.10 -14.75
C ARG A 369 -13.25 12.61 -14.99
N TRP A 370 -14.48 12.36 -15.39
CA TRP A 370 -15.02 11.05 -15.71
C TRP A 370 -15.55 11.04 -17.13
N GLN A 371 -15.39 9.92 -17.81
CA GLN A 371 -15.98 9.63 -19.09
C GLN A 371 -17.12 8.63 -18.87
N ALA A 372 -18.35 9.06 -19.13
CA ALA A 372 -19.52 8.20 -19.14
C ALA A 372 -19.70 7.60 -20.53
N ARG A 373 -19.62 6.27 -20.62
CA ARG A 373 -19.96 5.48 -21.80
C ARG A 373 -21.37 4.94 -21.63
N LEU A 374 -22.32 5.52 -22.35
CA LEU A 374 -23.71 5.09 -22.39
C LEU A 374 -23.92 4.23 -23.63
N GLN A 375 -24.28 2.97 -23.43
CA GLN A 375 -24.61 2.03 -24.49
C GLN A 375 -26.13 1.81 -24.55
N VAL A 376 -26.70 1.89 -25.74
CA VAL A 376 -28.11 1.61 -26.02
C VAL A 376 -28.17 0.64 -27.20
N GLY A 377 -28.48 -0.63 -26.93
CA GLY A 377 -28.31 -1.69 -27.93
C GLY A 377 -26.84 -1.85 -28.34
N ASP A 378 -26.58 -1.84 -29.64
CA ASP A 378 -25.22 -1.92 -30.19
C ASP A 378 -24.54 -0.55 -30.31
N GLU A 379 -25.28 0.54 -30.09
CA GLU A 379 -24.78 1.90 -30.24
C GLU A 379 -24.22 2.44 -28.91
N THR A 380 -23.19 3.27 -29.01
CA THR A 380 -22.48 3.82 -27.85
C THR A 380 -22.24 5.31 -27.98
N MET A 381 -22.50 6.04 -26.91
CA MET A 381 -22.21 7.46 -26.76
C MET A 381 -21.24 7.71 -25.61
N LEU A 382 -20.41 8.73 -25.75
CA LEU A 382 -19.43 9.16 -24.75
C LEU A 382 -19.74 10.57 -24.27
N LEU A 383 -19.78 10.75 -22.96
CA LEU A 383 -20.01 12.02 -22.28
C LEU A 383 -18.91 12.27 -21.26
N PHE A 384 -18.61 13.53 -20.95
CA PHE A 384 -17.67 13.90 -19.89
C PHE A 384 -18.42 14.50 -18.71
N LEU A 385 -18.06 14.05 -17.51
CA LEU A 385 -18.63 14.47 -16.23
C LEU A 385 -17.49 14.98 -15.34
N ASP A 386 -17.66 16.12 -14.68
CA ASP A 386 -16.71 16.62 -13.68
C ASP A 386 -17.29 16.38 -12.27
N ALA A 387 -16.59 15.59 -11.46
CA ALA A 387 -16.99 15.26 -10.10
C ALA A 387 -16.11 16.01 -9.10
N ARG A 388 -16.73 16.68 -8.13
CA ARG A 388 -16.03 17.45 -7.09
C ARG A 388 -16.46 17.00 -5.69
N PRO A 389 -15.62 17.21 -4.66
CA PRO A 389 -15.90 16.79 -3.29
C PRO A 389 -17.19 17.37 -2.72
#